data_AF-A0A921SXK1-F1
#
_entry.id   AF-A0A921SXK1-F1
#
_cell.length_a   1.000
_cell.length_b   1.000
_cell.length_c   1.000
_cell.angle_alpha   90.00
_cell.angle_beta   90.00
_cell.angle_gamma   90.00
#
_symmetry.space_group_name_H-M   'P 1'
#
loop_
_entity.id
_entity.type
_entity.pdbx_description
1 polymer ?
#
loop_
_entity_poly.entity_id
_entity_poly.type
_entity_poly.pdbx_seq_one_letter_code
_entity_poly.pdbx_strand_id
1 'polypeptide(L)'
;MDEMRSPAAAPAGALDVSTLPPLGELLEALTAQLAAWMPAQRWYAHKGAGAPEIGIRGWAPLRVAPDHVVVLAAVSVALAPAEGRAQEALYQVPLVMRHPEAPTGGREEGSEVGVLAVPGGPLRVDDAVRDADGRAALLATLISGDGAAGPSLSLASHRVRPASPLPLGRPMRSRPLRGEQSNSSMIVETEGAAPLIVKLFRVLQDGENPDVLLQGALTAAGSERVPALVGSATIAVTGIRTHALLVQEFLPEVQDAWRVALRCAAAGEGIEEPARRLGEAVAEVHHGLAAALGTVPADPG
;
A
#
# COMPACT_ATOMS: atom_id res chain seq x y z
N MET A 1 31.04 -15.64 -44.57
CA MET A 1 29.63 -15.92 -44.85
C MET A 1 28.96 -15.92 -43.50
N ASP A 2 28.40 -14.77 -43.17
CA ASP A 2 27.91 -14.40 -41.85
C ASP A 2 26.50 -14.99 -41.69
N GLU A 3 26.36 -16.03 -40.86
CA GLU A 3 25.06 -16.62 -40.57
C GLU A 3 24.26 -15.63 -39.72
N MET A 4 23.36 -14.89 -40.37
CA MET A 4 22.31 -14.12 -39.70
C MET A 4 21.43 -15.07 -38.90
N ARG A 5 21.72 -15.14 -37.59
CA ARG A 5 20.90 -15.82 -36.61
C ARG A 5 19.55 -15.09 -36.55
N SER A 6 18.49 -15.71 -37.07
CA SER A 6 17.12 -15.19 -36.89
C SER A 6 16.86 -14.93 -35.40
N PRO A 7 16.26 -13.80 -35.01
CA PRO A 7 15.92 -13.55 -33.62
C PRO A 7 14.95 -14.64 -33.14
N ALA A 8 15.27 -15.25 -32.00
CA ALA A 8 14.37 -16.20 -31.36
C ALA A 8 13.01 -15.51 -31.10
N ALA A 9 11.91 -16.19 -31.41
CA ALA A 9 10.58 -15.68 -31.12
C ALA A 9 10.48 -15.36 -29.62
N ALA A 10 9.97 -14.16 -29.29
CA ALA A 10 9.78 -13.76 -27.90
C ALA A 10 8.90 -14.78 -27.17
N PRO A 11 9.19 -15.10 -25.90
CA PRO A 11 8.35 -16.01 -25.13
C PRO A 11 6.92 -15.47 -25.05
N ALA A 12 5.94 -16.37 -25.04
CA ALA A 12 4.52 -15.99 -24.94
C ALA A 12 4.29 -15.10 -23.71
N GLY A 13 3.65 -13.95 -23.91
CA GLY A 13 3.39 -12.97 -22.86
C GLY A 13 4.53 -12.00 -22.53
N ALA A 14 5.64 -12.02 -23.28
CA ALA A 14 6.68 -10.99 -23.16
C ALA A 14 6.08 -9.59 -23.44
N LEU A 15 6.52 -8.62 -22.65
CA LEU A 15 6.10 -7.22 -22.71
C LEU A 15 7.27 -6.37 -23.20
N ASP A 16 7.26 -6.02 -24.48
CA ASP A 16 8.24 -5.07 -25.02
C ASP A 16 7.80 -3.63 -24.72
N VAL A 17 8.29 -3.10 -23.60
CA VAL A 17 8.00 -1.73 -23.15
C VAL A 17 8.44 -0.65 -24.14
N SER A 18 9.34 -0.95 -25.08
CA SER A 18 9.78 0.00 -26.10
C SER A 18 8.74 0.21 -27.22
N THR A 19 7.80 -0.73 -27.36
CA THR A 19 6.71 -0.69 -28.34
C THR A 19 5.41 -0.12 -27.76
N LEU A 20 5.37 0.06 -26.44
CA LEU A 20 4.21 0.62 -25.75
C LEU A 20 4.20 2.15 -25.87
N PRO A 21 3.01 2.76 -25.85
CA PRO A 21 2.88 4.18 -25.56
C PRO A 21 3.58 4.52 -24.24
N PRO A 22 4.05 5.78 -24.06
CA PRO A 22 4.59 6.23 -22.79
C PRO A 22 3.65 5.90 -21.62
N LEU A 23 4.21 5.48 -20.47
CA LEU A 23 3.42 5.09 -19.29
C LEU A 23 2.41 6.17 -18.85
N GLY A 24 2.76 7.45 -19.01
CA GLY A 24 1.83 8.54 -18.75
C GLY A 24 0.57 8.45 -19.61
N GLU A 25 0.70 8.22 -20.92
CA GLU A 25 -0.43 8.08 -21.84
C GLU A 25 -1.29 6.84 -21.52
N LEU A 26 -0.65 5.73 -21.13
CA LEU A 26 -1.37 4.53 -20.69
C LEU A 26 -2.20 4.78 -19.43
N LEU A 27 -1.64 5.52 -18.46
CA LEU A 27 -2.34 5.88 -17.22
C LEU A 27 -3.50 6.85 -17.49
N GLU A 28 -3.32 7.83 -18.39
CA GLU A 28 -4.39 8.72 -18.81
C GLU A 28 -5.53 7.95 -19.51
N ALA A 29 -5.19 6.99 -20.37
CA ALA A 29 -6.17 6.12 -21.02
C ALA A 29 -6.92 5.19 -20.05
N LEU A 30 -6.43 5.01 -18.81
CA LEU A 30 -7.04 4.19 -17.76
C LEU A 30 -8.00 4.97 -16.86
N THR A 31 -8.07 6.31 -16.98
CA THR A 31 -8.85 7.19 -16.09
C THR A 31 -10.33 6.80 -16.01
N ALA A 32 -10.96 6.44 -17.13
CA ALA A 32 -12.36 5.99 -17.17
C ALA A 32 -12.57 4.65 -16.43
N GLN A 33 -11.66 3.70 -16.59
CA GLN A 33 -11.69 2.41 -15.91
C GLN A 33 -11.44 2.59 -14.40
N LEU A 34 -10.52 3.47 -14.01
CA LEU A 34 -10.31 3.86 -12.62
C LEU A 34 -11.58 4.51 -12.03
N ALA A 35 -12.26 5.38 -12.78
CA ALA A 35 -13.49 6.03 -12.32
C ALA A 35 -14.61 5.03 -12.04
N ALA A 36 -14.68 3.94 -12.82
CA ALA A 36 -15.62 2.85 -12.59
C ALA A 36 -15.17 1.89 -11.46
N TRP A 37 -13.87 1.59 -11.39
CA TRP A 37 -13.33 0.58 -10.49
C TRP A 37 -13.15 1.06 -9.05
N MET A 38 -12.66 2.29 -8.85
CA MET A 38 -12.34 2.83 -7.51
C MET A 38 -13.57 2.85 -6.57
N PRO A 39 -14.77 3.29 -7.00
CA PRO A 39 -15.95 3.30 -6.12
C PRO A 39 -16.38 1.92 -5.60
N ALA A 40 -16.05 0.84 -6.32
CA ALA A 40 -16.32 -0.53 -5.89
C ALA A 40 -15.36 -1.01 -4.79
N GLN A 41 -14.28 -0.29 -4.54
CA GLN A 41 -13.27 -0.68 -3.57
C GLN A 41 -13.70 -0.34 -2.14
N ARG A 42 -13.31 -1.19 -1.20
CA ARG A 42 -13.61 -0.97 0.22
C ARG A 42 -12.94 0.29 0.76
N TRP A 43 -11.69 0.52 0.36
CA TRP A 43 -10.85 1.64 0.75
C TRP A 43 -11.22 2.99 0.14
N TYR A 44 -12.16 3.02 -0.82
CA TYR A 44 -12.62 4.27 -1.40
C TYR A 44 -13.46 5.06 -0.39
N ALA A 45 -12.91 6.18 0.09
CA ALA A 45 -13.53 7.00 1.13
C ALA A 45 -14.82 7.73 0.71
N HIS A 46 -15.01 8.03 -0.59
CA HIS A 46 -16.10 8.90 -1.06
C HIS A 46 -17.31 8.13 -1.61
N LYS A 47 -17.72 7.07 -0.91
CA LYS A 47 -18.85 6.22 -1.35
C LYS A 47 -20.15 7.00 -1.41
N GLY A 48 -20.95 6.71 -2.44
CA GLY A 48 -22.26 7.35 -2.62
C GLY A 48 -22.21 8.78 -3.16
N ALA A 49 -21.02 9.36 -3.39
CA ALA A 49 -20.84 10.72 -3.89
C ALA A 49 -20.95 10.87 -5.43
N GLY A 50 -21.46 9.84 -6.13
CA GLY A 50 -21.57 9.82 -7.59
C GLY A 50 -20.31 9.30 -8.30
N ALA A 51 -20.31 9.41 -9.63
CA ALA A 51 -19.16 9.03 -10.45
C ALA A 51 -18.03 10.06 -10.30
N PRO A 52 -16.82 9.65 -9.93
CA PRO A 52 -15.70 10.57 -9.78
C PRO A 52 -15.14 10.99 -11.14
N GLU A 53 -14.65 12.23 -11.21
CA GLU A 53 -13.70 12.64 -12.23
C GLU A 53 -12.29 12.26 -11.76
N ILE A 54 -11.57 11.54 -12.61
CA ILE A 54 -10.26 10.99 -12.30
C ILE A 54 -9.17 11.74 -13.08
N GLY A 55 -8.13 12.17 -12.38
CA GLY A 55 -6.92 12.73 -13.00
C GLY A 55 -5.65 12.02 -12.54
N ILE A 56 -4.67 11.87 -13.43
CA ILE A 56 -3.34 11.36 -13.05
C ILE A 56 -2.47 12.53 -12.64
N ARG A 57 -2.01 12.53 -11.39
CA ARG A 57 -1.23 13.65 -10.82
C ARG A 57 0.27 13.39 -10.78
N GLY A 58 0.65 12.13 -10.84
CA GLY A 58 2.04 11.70 -10.90
C GLY A 58 2.12 10.18 -10.87
N TRP A 59 3.26 9.63 -11.27
CA TRP A 59 3.50 8.20 -11.22
C TRP A 59 5.00 7.92 -11.14
N ALA A 60 5.36 6.75 -10.62
CA ALA A 60 6.73 6.24 -10.66
C ALA A 60 6.73 4.73 -10.97
N PRO A 61 7.62 4.24 -11.85
CA PRO A 61 7.77 2.82 -12.08
C PRO A 61 8.42 2.18 -10.84
N LEU A 62 7.82 1.11 -10.33
CA LEU A 62 8.38 0.32 -9.23
C LEU A 62 9.19 -0.86 -9.77
N ARG A 63 8.77 -1.43 -10.90
CA ARG A 63 9.45 -2.56 -11.55
C ARG A 63 9.11 -2.59 -13.03
N VAL A 64 10.14 -2.84 -13.85
CA VAL A 64 9.99 -3.21 -15.26
C VAL A 64 10.57 -4.61 -15.42
N ALA A 65 9.73 -5.57 -15.74
CA ALA A 65 10.08 -6.97 -15.92
C ALA A 65 9.80 -7.40 -17.38
N PRO A 66 10.34 -8.54 -17.83
CA PRO A 66 10.15 -9.00 -19.21
C PRO A 66 8.70 -9.27 -19.63
N ASP A 67 7.77 -9.43 -18.70
CA ASP A 67 6.37 -9.82 -18.94
C ASP A 67 5.35 -8.89 -18.25
N HIS A 68 5.82 -7.94 -17.43
CA HIS A 68 4.95 -6.99 -16.73
C HIS A 68 5.67 -5.70 -16.31
N VAL A 69 4.89 -4.64 -16.11
CA VAL A 69 5.34 -3.39 -15.47
C VAL A 69 4.50 -3.13 -14.22
N VAL A 70 5.16 -2.75 -13.12
CA VAL A 70 4.49 -2.28 -11.90
C VAL A 70 4.75 -0.79 -11.75
N VAL A 71 3.68 -0.03 -11.56
CA VAL A 71 3.71 1.43 -11.42
C VAL A 71 2.92 1.87 -10.20
N LEU A 72 3.43 2.85 -9.46
CA LEU A 72 2.65 3.56 -8.43
C LEU A 72 2.10 4.84 -9.05
N ALA A 73 0.78 4.98 -9.11
CA ALA A 73 0.11 6.19 -9.59
C ALA A 73 -0.49 6.99 -8.43
N ALA A 74 -0.32 8.31 -8.45
CA ALA A 74 -1.11 9.25 -7.67
C ALA A 74 -2.29 9.72 -8.52
N VAL A 75 -3.48 9.42 -8.05
CA VAL A 75 -4.76 9.62 -8.74
C VAL A 75 -5.55 10.66 -7.97
N SER A 76 -5.96 11.72 -8.62
CA SER A 76 -6.92 12.64 -8.04
C SER A 76 -8.35 12.22 -8.34
N VAL A 77 -9.20 12.45 -7.35
CA VAL A 77 -10.63 12.16 -7.38
C VAL A 77 -11.34 13.48 -7.09
N ALA A 78 -11.95 14.06 -8.11
CA ALA A 78 -12.86 15.18 -7.96
C ALA A 78 -14.30 14.66 -7.98
N LEU A 79 -15.10 15.14 -7.04
CA LEU A 79 -16.52 14.84 -6.95
C LEU A 79 -17.32 16.04 -7.43
N ALA A 80 -18.51 15.79 -7.97
CA ALA A 80 -19.43 16.86 -8.29
C ALA A 80 -19.66 17.73 -7.04
N PRO A 81 -19.52 19.06 -7.13
CA PRO A 81 -19.59 19.93 -5.96
C PRO A 81 -21.00 19.87 -5.37
N ALA A 82 -21.13 19.30 -4.16
CA ALA A 82 -22.39 19.34 -3.42
C ALA A 82 -22.72 20.77 -2.94
N GLU A 83 -21.69 21.63 -2.75
CA GLU A 83 -21.83 22.97 -2.14
C GLU A 83 -20.85 24.01 -2.73
N GLY A 84 -20.59 23.96 -4.05
CA GLY A 84 -19.83 25.01 -4.75
C GLY A 84 -18.32 25.04 -4.51
N ARG A 85 -17.76 24.06 -3.76
CA ARG A 85 -16.30 23.85 -3.65
C ARG A 85 -15.99 22.43 -4.10
N ALA A 86 -15.24 22.28 -5.18
CA ALA A 86 -14.70 20.99 -5.57
C ALA A 86 -13.60 20.61 -4.56
N GLN A 87 -13.83 19.59 -3.75
CA GLN A 87 -12.78 19.00 -2.92
C GLN A 87 -12.15 17.87 -3.71
N GLU A 88 -10.88 18.04 -4.05
CA GLU A 88 -10.08 17.02 -4.71
C GLU A 88 -9.39 16.17 -3.65
N ALA A 89 -9.60 14.85 -3.70
CA ALA A 89 -8.89 13.90 -2.87
C ALA A 89 -7.81 13.20 -3.67
N LEU A 90 -6.63 13.03 -3.08
CA LEU A 90 -5.54 12.30 -3.68
C LEU A 90 -5.52 10.85 -3.18
N TYR A 91 -5.34 9.93 -4.10
CA TYR A 91 -5.20 8.51 -3.84
C TYR A 91 -3.87 8.02 -4.39
N GLN A 92 -3.27 7.02 -3.75
CA GLN A 92 -2.25 6.21 -4.39
C GLN A 92 -2.86 4.87 -4.86
N VAL A 93 -2.57 4.51 -6.10
CA VAL A 93 -3.07 3.29 -6.73
C VAL A 93 -1.88 2.60 -7.42
N PRO A 94 -1.27 1.59 -6.78
CA PRO A 94 -0.27 0.77 -7.45
C PRO A 94 -0.96 -0.20 -8.42
N LEU A 95 -0.41 -0.31 -9.63
CA LEU A 95 -0.98 -1.03 -10.76
C LEU A 95 0.07 -1.97 -11.35
N VAL A 96 -0.38 -3.12 -11.83
CA VAL A 96 0.41 -4.06 -12.65
C VAL A 96 -0.19 -4.13 -14.03
N MET A 97 0.64 -3.93 -15.05
CA MET A 97 0.26 -4.00 -16.46
C MET A 97 0.94 -5.21 -17.11
N ARG A 98 0.17 -6.07 -17.77
CA ARG A 98 0.68 -7.24 -18.49
C ARG A 98 -0.21 -7.62 -19.67
N HIS A 99 0.33 -8.30 -20.67
CA HIS A 99 -0.51 -8.94 -21.68
C HIS A 99 -1.39 -10.02 -21.05
N PRO A 100 -2.66 -10.21 -21.48
CA PRO A 100 -3.55 -11.20 -20.90
C PRO A 100 -3.01 -12.63 -20.87
N GLU A 101 -2.23 -13.00 -21.89
CA GLU A 101 -1.57 -14.30 -22.06
C GLU A 101 -0.33 -14.48 -21.16
N ALA A 102 0.17 -13.40 -20.55
CA ALA A 102 1.31 -13.50 -19.65
C ALA A 102 0.95 -14.32 -18.40
N PRO A 103 1.87 -15.13 -17.86
CA PRO A 103 1.66 -15.84 -16.62
C PRO A 103 1.21 -14.88 -15.51
N THR A 104 0.21 -15.28 -14.72
CA THR A 104 -0.16 -14.54 -13.50
C THR A 104 0.42 -15.28 -12.30
N GLY A 105 1.29 -14.61 -11.53
CA GLY A 105 1.96 -15.21 -10.36
C GLY A 105 1.04 -15.47 -9.15
N GLY A 106 -0.28 -15.36 -9.31
CA GLY A 106 -1.26 -15.45 -8.23
C GLY A 106 -2.18 -14.23 -8.13
N ARG A 107 -2.86 -13.91 -9.23
CA ARG A 107 -3.89 -12.86 -9.31
C ARG A 107 -5.11 -13.25 -8.47
N GLU A 108 -5.59 -12.33 -7.63
CA GLU A 108 -6.83 -12.54 -6.87
C GLU A 108 -8.06 -12.02 -7.60
N GLU A 109 -9.23 -12.59 -7.29
CA GLU A 109 -10.51 -12.10 -7.79
C GLU A 109 -10.74 -10.62 -7.41
N GLY A 110 -11.26 -9.84 -8.37
CA GLY A 110 -11.49 -8.40 -8.21
C GLY A 110 -10.23 -7.54 -8.30
N SER A 111 -9.10 -8.08 -8.76
CA SER A 111 -7.88 -7.30 -9.04
C SER A 111 -8.00 -6.40 -10.26
N GLU A 112 -8.80 -6.79 -11.26
CA GLU A 112 -8.81 -6.12 -12.55
C GLU A 112 -9.39 -4.71 -12.45
N VAL A 113 -8.59 -3.74 -12.86
CA VAL A 113 -8.98 -2.34 -13.01
C VAL A 113 -9.56 -2.14 -14.40
N GLY A 114 -8.93 -2.72 -15.43
CA GLY A 114 -9.44 -2.68 -16.79
C GLY A 114 -8.45 -3.25 -17.82
N VAL A 115 -8.78 -3.05 -19.09
CA VAL A 115 -7.95 -3.47 -20.24
C VAL A 115 -7.76 -2.27 -21.16
N LEU A 116 -6.51 -2.05 -21.58
CA LEU A 116 -6.11 -1.01 -22.53
C LEU A 116 -5.79 -1.66 -23.89
N ALA A 117 -6.23 -1.03 -24.98
CA ALA A 117 -5.81 -1.39 -26.32
C ALA A 117 -4.52 -0.65 -26.66
N VAL A 118 -3.45 -1.39 -26.95
CA VAL A 118 -2.13 -0.82 -27.30
C VAL A 118 -1.55 -1.56 -28.51
N PRO A 119 -0.57 -0.96 -29.21
CA PRO A 119 0.24 -1.69 -30.19
C PRO A 119 0.84 -2.97 -29.56
N GLY A 120 0.80 -4.08 -30.30
CA GLY A 120 1.28 -5.38 -29.80
C GLY A 120 0.23 -6.23 -29.06
N GLY A 121 -0.97 -5.69 -28.79
CA GLY A 121 -2.09 -6.43 -28.21
C GLY A 121 -2.64 -5.78 -26.93
N PRO A 122 -3.74 -6.28 -26.36
CA PRO A 122 -4.31 -5.69 -25.15
C PRO A 122 -3.34 -5.78 -23.96
N LEU A 123 -3.38 -4.78 -23.09
CA LEU A 123 -2.78 -4.83 -21.75
C LEU A 123 -3.88 -4.87 -20.70
N ARG A 124 -3.86 -5.92 -19.88
CA ARG A 124 -4.66 -5.99 -18.66
C ARG A 124 -3.96 -5.18 -17.57
N VAL A 125 -4.74 -4.43 -16.82
CA VAL A 125 -4.29 -3.65 -15.67
C VAL A 125 -4.99 -4.17 -14.41
N ASP A 126 -4.20 -4.57 -13.43
CA ASP A 126 -4.64 -5.13 -12.15
C ASP A 126 -4.14 -4.25 -10.98
N ASP A 127 -4.87 -4.22 -9.86
CA ASP A 127 -4.42 -3.66 -8.59
C ASP A 127 -3.22 -4.45 -8.07
N ALA A 128 -2.08 -3.78 -7.94
CA ALA A 128 -0.82 -4.41 -7.55
C ALA A 128 -0.87 -5.04 -6.16
N VAL A 129 -1.76 -4.60 -5.26
CA VAL A 129 -1.90 -5.23 -3.94
C VAL A 129 -2.54 -6.63 -4.06
N ARG A 130 -3.35 -6.86 -5.09
CA ARG A 130 -4.04 -8.13 -5.37
C ARG A 130 -3.29 -9.03 -6.36
N ASP A 131 -2.06 -8.64 -6.70
CA ASP A 131 -1.18 -9.34 -7.63
C ASP A 131 0.15 -9.68 -6.94
N ALA A 132 0.65 -10.90 -7.11
CA ALA A 132 1.87 -11.34 -6.43
C ALA A 132 3.12 -10.56 -6.88
N ASP A 133 3.24 -10.25 -8.17
CA ASP A 133 4.36 -9.50 -8.73
C ASP A 133 4.28 -8.02 -8.29
N GLY A 134 3.05 -7.49 -8.25
CA GLY A 134 2.75 -6.15 -7.73
C GLY A 134 3.18 -5.99 -6.26
N ARG A 135 2.80 -6.93 -5.39
CA ARG A 135 3.24 -6.95 -3.99
C ARG A 135 4.75 -7.10 -3.89
N ALA A 136 5.37 -7.95 -4.70
CA ALA A 136 6.83 -8.11 -4.70
C ALA A 136 7.56 -6.81 -5.06
N ALA A 137 7.07 -6.04 -6.04
CA ALA A 137 7.64 -4.75 -6.42
C ALA A 137 7.49 -3.69 -5.31
N LEU A 138 6.31 -3.62 -4.67
CA LEU A 138 6.09 -2.75 -3.51
C LEU A 138 7.07 -3.07 -2.37
N LEU A 139 7.24 -4.36 -2.05
CA LEU A 139 8.18 -4.81 -1.01
C LEU A 139 9.64 -4.54 -1.38
N ALA A 140 10.04 -4.80 -2.62
CA ALA A 140 11.42 -4.57 -3.08
C ALA A 140 11.84 -3.11 -2.95
N THR A 141 10.92 -2.18 -3.23
CA THR A 141 11.16 -0.73 -3.10
C THR A 141 11.43 -0.31 -1.64
N LEU A 142 10.80 -0.99 -0.69
CA LEU A 142 10.98 -0.76 0.74
C LEU A 142 12.27 -1.39 1.27
N ILE A 143 12.57 -2.58 0.76
CA ILE A 143 13.66 -3.41 1.25
C ILE A 143 15.02 -2.90 0.77
N SER A 144 15.10 -2.49 -0.50
CA SER A 144 16.31 -1.89 -1.08
C SER A 144 16.65 -0.54 -0.45
N GLY A 145 15.63 0.23 -0.06
CA GLY A 145 15.79 1.62 0.36
C GLY A 145 15.87 2.61 -0.81
N ASP A 146 15.94 2.11 -2.04
CA ASP A 146 16.18 2.92 -3.25
C ASP A 146 15.00 3.85 -3.59
N GLY A 147 13.80 3.51 -3.13
CA GLY A 147 12.60 4.27 -3.46
C GLY A 147 12.23 4.14 -4.94
N ALA A 148 11.48 5.11 -5.46
CA ALA A 148 11.13 5.19 -6.88
C ALA A 148 10.93 6.66 -7.29
N ALA A 149 11.23 7.00 -8.54
CA ALA A 149 11.04 8.35 -9.06
C ALA A 149 10.45 8.33 -10.47
N GLY A 150 9.54 9.25 -10.74
CA GLY A 150 8.97 9.50 -12.06
C GLY A 150 8.63 10.99 -12.23
N PRO A 151 7.90 11.37 -13.29
CA PRO A 151 7.80 12.77 -13.74
C PRO A 151 7.30 13.78 -12.69
N SER A 152 6.37 13.36 -11.83
CA SER A 152 5.75 14.22 -10.79
C SER A 152 5.52 13.49 -9.47
N LEU A 153 6.17 12.35 -9.29
CA LEU A 153 6.04 11.51 -8.10
C LEU A 153 7.41 10.99 -7.71
N SER A 154 7.74 11.12 -6.42
CA SER A 154 8.86 10.40 -5.83
C SER A 154 8.39 9.63 -4.60
N LEU A 155 9.02 8.48 -4.39
CA LEU A 155 8.83 7.59 -3.26
C LEU A 155 10.20 7.39 -2.63
N ALA A 156 10.31 7.69 -1.33
CA ALA A 156 11.54 7.52 -0.58
C ALA A 156 11.28 6.56 0.59
N SER A 157 12.07 5.50 0.69
CA SER A 157 11.94 4.51 1.76
C SER A 157 12.80 4.89 2.96
N HIS A 158 12.27 4.71 4.16
CA HIS A 158 12.96 4.96 5.42
C HIS A 158 12.88 3.72 6.32
N ARG A 159 14.03 3.32 6.88
CA ARG A 159 14.12 2.17 7.80
C ARG A 159 14.40 2.67 9.21
N VAL A 160 13.58 2.27 10.18
CA VAL A 160 13.73 2.67 11.60
C VAL A 160 15.01 2.09 12.19
N ARG A 161 15.37 0.86 11.81
CA ARG A 161 16.64 0.21 12.18
C ARG A 161 17.38 -0.24 10.93
N PRO A 162 18.32 0.58 10.39
CA PRO A 162 19.08 0.27 9.18
C PRO A 162 19.86 -1.05 9.29
N ALA A 163 20.33 -1.38 10.50
CA ALA A 163 21.12 -2.57 10.80
C ALA A 163 20.30 -3.83 11.12
N SER A 164 18.98 -3.73 11.30
CA SER A 164 18.17 -4.94 11.46
C SER A 164 18.17 -5.68 10.12
N PRO A 165 18.50 -6.98 10.04
CA PRO A 165 18.45 -7.68 8.76
C PRO A 165 16.99 -7.71 8.31
N LEU A 166 16.64 -6.89 7.32
CA LEU A 166 15.56 -7.28 6.43
C LEU A 166 16.01 -8.61 5.81
N PRO A 167 15.10 -9.57 5.62
CA PRO A 167 15.46 -10.88 5.09
C PRO A 167 15.73 -10.83 3.58
N LEU A 168 16.55 -9.87 3.17
CA LEU A 168 17.15 -9.70 1.86
C LEU A 168 17.73 -11.04 1.41
N GLY A 169 17.30 -11.50 0.23
CA GLY A 169 17.77 -12.76 -0.37
C GLY A 169 17.09 -14.03 0.13
N ARG A 170 16.05 -13.94 0.97
CA ARG A 170 15.21 -15.09 1.33
C ARG A 170 13.91 -15.12 0.52
N PRO A 171 13.32 -16.30 0.28
CA PRO A 171 11.98 -16.38 -0.28
C PRO A 171 10.98 -15.67 0.64
N MET A 172 10.29 -14.66 0.09
CA MET A 172 9.23 -13.94 0.78
C MET A 172 7.88 -14.33 0.18
N ARG A 173 6.91 -14.60 1.04
CA ARG A 173 5.52 -14.82 0.64
C ARG A 173 4.68 -13.67 1.15
N SER A 174 3.84 -13.13 0.28
CA SER A 174 2.95 -12.04 0.64
C SER A 174 1.50 -12.38 0.30
N ARG A 175 0.59 -12.01 1.20
CA ARG A 175 -0.86 -12.17 1.00
C ARG A 175 -1.60 -10.94 1.53
N PRO A 176 -2.61 -10.43 0.82
CA PRO A 176 -3.40 -9.31 1.31
C PRO A 176 -4.19 -9.70 2.56
N LEU A 177 -4.35 -8.75 3.46
CA LEU A 177 -5.22 -8.85 4.62
C LEU A 177 -6.62 -8.36 4.22
N ARG A 178 -7.65 -9.16 4.51
CA ARG A 178 -9.04 -8.83 4.17
C ARG A 178 -9.72 -8.15 5.37
N GLY A 179 -10.62 -7.20 5.08
CA GLY A 179 -11.52 -6.61 6.08
C GLY A 179 -11.24 -5.16 6.45
N GLU A 180 -10.15 -4.56 5.99
CA GLU A 180 -9.82 -3.16 6.27
C GLU A 180 -10.70 -2.17 5.47
N GLN A 181 -10.85 -0.96 6.02
CA GLN A 181 -11.80 0.05 5.52
C GLN A 181 -11.17 1.22 4.77
N SER A 182 -9.96 1.67 5.11
CA SER A 182 -9.34 2.87 4.50
C SER A 182 -8.01 2.62 3.81
N ASN A 183 -7.40 1.46 4.06
CA ASN A 183 -6.06 1.12 3.62
C ASN A 183 -6.05 -0.28 3.00
N SER A 184 -4.93 -0.65 2.40
CA SER A 184 -4.70 -2.02 1.95
C SER A 184 -3.49 -2.59 2.65
N SER A 185 -3.69 -3.58 3.52
CA SER A 185 -2.58 -4.28 4.17
C SER A 185 -2.25 -5.61 3.51
N MET A 186 -1.00 -6.03 3.66
CA MET A 186 -0.54 -7.36 3.30
C MET A 186 0.38 -7.92 4.39
N ILE A 187 0.24 -9.21 4.65
CA ILE A 187 1.14 -9.94 5.54
C ILE A 187 2.28 -10.48 4.69
N VAL A 188 3.49 -10.34 5.22
CA VAL A 188 4.73 -10.73 4.59
C VAL A 188 5.40 -11.75 5.50
N GLU A 189 5.44 -12.99 5.03
CA GLU A 189 6.09 -14.10 5.70
C GLU A 189 7.45 -14.30 5.07
N THR A 190 8.48 -14.42 5.92
CA THR A 190 9.82 -14.74 5.46
C THR A 190 10.39 -15.89 6.25
N GLU A 191 11.02 -16.83 5.56
CA GLU A 191 11.62 -18.00 6.18
C GLU A 191 12.63 -17.60 7.26
N GLY A 192 12.43 -18.13 8.49
CA GLY A 192 13.31 -17.89 9.63
C GLY A 192 13.28 -16.45 10.19
N ALA A 193 12.23 -15.69 9.94
CA ALA A 193 12.00 -14.36 10.53
C ALA A 193 10.55 -14.22 10.98
N ALA A 194 10.29 -13.31 11.94
CA ALA A 194 8.93 -12.95 12.32
C ALA A 194 8.17 -12.33 11.13
N PRO A 195 6.87 -12.63 10.97
CA PRO A 195 6.09 -12.04 9.90
C PRO A 195 5.94 -10.53 10.10
N LEU A 196 5.83 -9.82 8.99
CA LEU A 196 5.59 -8.39 8.94
C LEU A 196 4.21 -8.10 8.37
N ILE A 197 3.67 -6.94 8.70
CA ILE A 197 2.51 -6.38 8.02
C ILE A 197 2.90 -5.06 7.37
N VAL A 198 2.56 -4.93 6.09
CA VAL A 198 2.71 -3.70 5.32
C VAL A 198 1.33 -3.10 5.13
N LYS A 199 1.16 -1.86 5.53
CA LYS A 199 -0.09 -1.10 5.38
C LYS A 199 0.13 0.02 4.37
N LEU A 200 -0.54 -0.08 3.22
CA LEU A 200 -0.53 0.91 2.15
C LEU A 200 -1.66 1.93 2.37
N PHE A 201 -1.31 3.21 2.46
CA PHE A 201 -2.28 4.30 2.70
C PHE A 201 -2.95 4.75 1.41
N ARG A 202 -4.19 4.34 1.16
CA ARG A 202 -4.83 4.60 -0.14
C ARG A 202 -5.14 6.07 -0.37
N VAL A 203 -5.54 6.81 0.67
CA VAL A 203 -5.79 8.26 0.62
C VAL A 203 -4.53 8.99 1.08
N LEU A 204 -4.10 9.97 0.30
CA LEU A 204 -2.95 10.82 0.59
C LEU A 204 -3.42 12.15 1.20
N GLN A 205 -2.89 12.47 2.36
CA GLN A 205 -3.12 13.74 3.06
C GLN A 205 -1.77 14.34 3.42
N ASP A 206 -1.60 15.64 3.20
CA ASP A 206 -0.32 16.30 3.44
C ASP A 206 0.13 16.19 4.90
N GLY A 207 1.45 16.12 5.10
CA GLY A 207 2.06 16.00 6.42
C GLY A 207 2.25 14.56 6.90
N GLU A 208 2.60 14.44 8.17
CA GLU A 208 2.94 13.16 8.78
C GLU A 208 1.69 12.36 9.13
N ASN A 209 1.60 11.14 8.60
CA ASN A 209 0.60 10.19 9.04
C ASN A 209 0.76 9.84 10.55
N PRO A 210 -0.28 10.05 11.39
CA PRO A 210 -0.22 9.78 12.82
C PRO A 210 0.16 8.34 13.17
N ASP A 211 -0.27 7.34 12.39
CA ASP A 211 0.08 5.94 12.66
C ASP A 211 1.60 5.75 12.59
N VAL A 212 2.26 6.37 11.60
CA VAL A 212 3.71 6.28 11.44
C VAL A 212 4.43 7.03 12.55
N LEU A 213 3.98 8.25 12.87
CA LEU A 213 4.61 9.10 13.87
C LEU A 213 4.51 8.50 15.28
N LEU A 214 3.29 8.16 15.71
CA LEU A 214 3.04 7.64 17.06
C LEU A 214 3.73 6.28 17.26
N GLN A 215 3.64 5.39 16.28
CA GLN A 215 4.27 4.08 16.37
C GLN A 215 5.79 4.16 16.27
N GLY A 216 6.32 5.07 15.45
CA GLY A 216 7.74 5.37 15.38
C GLY A 216 8.29 5.86 16.72
N ALA A 217 7.59 6.79 17.37
CA ALA A 217 7.96 7.30 18.69
C ALA A 217 7.98 6.20 19.77
N LEU A 218 6.93 5.36 19.82
CA LEU A 218 6.85 4.24 20.76
C LEU A 218 7.92 3.17 20.50
N THR A 219 8.21 2.90 19.23
CA THR A 219 9.28 1.97 18.84
C THR A 219 10.65 2.50 19.25
N ALA A 220 10.92 3.79 19.05
CA ALA A 220 12.16 4.43 19.45
C ALA A 220 12.33 4.46 20.98
N ALA A 221 11.22 4.57 21.72
CA ALA A 221 11.19 4.48 23.18
C ALA A 221 11.31 3.04 23.71
N GLY A 222 11.35 2.02 22.83
CA GLY A 222 11.47 0.61 23.22
C GLY A 222 10.20 0.01 23.82
N SER A 223 9.02 0.54 23.47
CA SER A 223 7.74 0.01 23.96
C SER A 223 7.49 -1.41 23.43
N GLU A 224 7.17 -2.33 24.36
CA GLU A 224 6.73 -3.69 24.04
C GLU A 224 5.19 -3.81 23.97
N ARG A 225 4.46 -2.70 24.16
CA ARG A 225 2.99 -2.66 24.17
C ARG A 225 2.38 -2.49 22.78
N VAL A 226 3.19 -2.13 21.78
CA VAL A 226 2.76 -1.97 20.39
C VAL A 226 3.71 -2.74 19.45
N PRO A 227 3.22 -3.25 18.31
CA PRO A 227 4.10 -3.87 17.33
C PRO A 227 5.16 -2.89 16.81
N ALA A 228 6.42 -3.30 16.77
CA ALA A 228 7.50 -2.38 16.42
C ALA A 228 7.41 -1.94 14.95
N LEU A 229 7.62 -0.65 14.70
CA LEU A 229 7.78 -0.09 13.35
C LEU A 229 9.13 -0.53 12.78
N VAL A 230 9.11 -1.12 11.59
CA VAL A 230 10.31 -1.56 10.86
C VAL A 230 10.76 -0.49 9.88
N GLY A 231 9.82 0.15 9.20
CA GLY A 231 10.08 1.18 8.21
C GLY A 231 8.81 1.81 7.66
N SER A 232 8.99 2.79 6.80
CA SER A 232 7.92 3.48 6.09
C SER A 232 8.42 3.91 4.72
N ALA A 233 7.52 4.35 3.85
CA ALA A 233 7.91 5.13 2.68
C ALA A 233 7.12 6.43 2.62
N THR A 234 7.77 7.47 2.16
CA THR A 234 7.19 8.80 1.95
C THR A 234 6.99 9.03 0.46
N ILE A 235 5.80 9.46 0.08
CA ILE A 235 5.46 9.90 -1.27
C ILE A 235 5.43 11.43 -1.31
N ALA A 236 6.01 12.01 -2.37
CA ALA A 236 5.84 13.42 -2.70
C ALA A 236 5.23 13.56 -4.09
N VAL A 237 4.13 14.30 -4.19
CA VAL A 237 3.35 14.54 -5.41
C VAL A 237 2.53 15.81 -5.23
N THR A 238 2.31 16.60 -6.29
CA THR A 238 1.44 17.80 -6.26
C THR A 238 1.70 18.76 -5.09
N GLY A 239 2.95 18.91 -4.69
CA GLY A 239 3.34 19.79 -3.57
C GLY A 239 3.07 19.24 -2.17
N ILE A 240 2.43 18.07 -2.04
CA ILE A 240 2.26 17.40 -0.75
C ILE A 240 3.39 16.40 -0.51
N ARG A 241 3.68 16.13 0.76
CA ARG A 241 4.61 15.08 1.19
C ARG A 241 4.03 14.32 2.37
N THR A 242 3.81 13.02 2.20
CA THR A 242 3.14 12.19 3.21
C THR A 242 3.63 10.76 3.21
N HIS A 243 3.22 9.95 4.17
CA HIS A 243 3.52 8.53 4.22
C HIS A 243 2.68 7.77 3.19
N ALA A 244 3.36 7.06 2.29
CA ALA A 244 2.74 6.16 1.34
C ALA A 244 2.34 4.83 2.00
N LEU A 245 3.18 4.33 2.90
CA LEU A 245 2.96 3.09 3.61
C LEU A 245 3.78 3.01 4.89
N LEU A 246 3.45 2.04 5.73
CA LEU A 246 4.27 1.60 6.86
C LEU A 246 4.49 0.08 6.85
N VAL A 247 5.58 -0.33 7.49
CA VAL A 247 5.95 -1.73 7.73
C VAL A 247 6.18 -1.92 9.21
N GLN A 248 5.53 -2.91 9.80
CA GLN A 248 5.67 -3.22 11.22
C GLN A 248 5.64 -4.72 11.47
N GLU A 249 5.94 -5.11 12.71
CA GLU A 249 5.75 -6.47 13.19
C GLU A 249 4.28 -6.91 13.06
N PHE A 250 4.10 -8.16 12.62
CA PHE A 250 2.81 -8.83 12.62
C PHE A 250 2.76 -9.86 13.74
N LEU A 251 1.70 -9.83 14.55
CA LEU A 251 1.50 -10.76 15.67
C LEU A 251 0.41 -11.77 15.29
N PRO A 252 0.77 -12.98 14.80
CA PRO A 252 -0.21 -13.93 14.24
C PRO A 252 -1.18 -14.52 15.27
N GLU A 253 -0.78 -14.57 16.54
CA GLU A 253 -1.53 -15.26 17.60
C GLU A 253 -2.44 -14.33 18.42
N VAL A 254 -2.61 -13.07 18.00
CA VAL A 254 -3.46 -12.11 18.73
C VAL A 254 -4.94 -12.32 18.43
N GLN A 255 -5.76 -12.24 19.46
CA GLN A 255 -7.21 -12.28 19.33
C GLN A 255 -7.80 -10.88 19.39
N ASP A 256 -8.84 -10.66 18.60
CA ASP A 256 -9.68 -9.46 18.69
C ASP A 256 -10.35 -9.40 20.07
N ALA A 257 -9.95 -8.41 20.88
CA ALA A 257 -10.43 -8.23 22.25
C ALA A 257 -11.95 -8.00 22.33
N TRP A 258 -12.56 -7.39 21.30
CA TRP A 258 -14.02 -7.25 21.23
C TRP A 258 -14.69 -8.61 21.08
N ARG A 259 -14.16 -9.48 20.21
CA ARG A 259 -14.67 -10.85 20.07
C ARG A 259 -14.47 -11.68 21.33
N VAL A 260 -13.35 -11.48 22.04
CA VAL A 260 -13.11 -12.13 23.33
C VAL A 260 -14.16 -11.68 24.35
N ALA A 261 -14.36 -10.37 24.50
CA ALA A 261 -15.33 -9.80 25.44
C ALA A 261 -16.76 -10.28 25.14
N LEU A 262 -17.18 -10.33 23.87
CA LEU A 262 -18.49 -10.85 23.49
C LEU A 262 -18.69 -12.32 23.85
N ARG A 263 -17.65 -13.16 23.70
CA ARG A 263 -17.71 -14.57 24.08
C ARG A 263 -17.84 -14.73 25.59
N CYS A 264 -17.02 -14.03 26.37
CA CYS A 264 -17.09 -14.06 27.83
C CYS A 264 -18.47 -13.58 28.32
N ALA A 265 -18.98 -12.48 27.76
CA ALA A 265 -20.31 -11.98 28.08
C ALA A 265 -21.42 -13.00 27.77
N ALA A 266 -21.36 -13.68 26.63
CA ALA A 266 -22.31 -14.73 26.27
C ALA A 266 -22.21 -15.98 27.18
N ALA A 267 -21.02 -16.27 27.71
CA ALA A 267 -20.77 -17.37 28.63
C ALA A 267 -21.03 -17.03 30.11
N GLY A 268 -21.31 -15.76 30.43
CA GLY A 268 -21.43 -15.28 31.81
C GLY A 268 -20.09 -15.24 32.58
N GLU A 269 -18.98 -15.17 31.86
CA GLU A 269 -17.63 -15.09 32.41
C GLU A 269 -17.20 -13.63 32.65
N GLY A 270 -16.50 -13.39 33.77
CA GLY A 270 -15.93 -12.08 34.11
C GLY A 270 -14.71 -11.71 33.27
N ILE A 271 -14.51 -10.41 33.05
CA ILE A 271 -13.39 -9.84 32.26
C ILE A 271 -12.56 -8.83 33.06
N GLU A 272 -12.70 -8.81 34.38
CA GLU A 272 -12.12 -7.79 35.27
C GLU A 272 -10.60 -7.74 35.16
N GLU A 273 -9.95 -8.90 35.23
CA GLU A 273 -8.49 -9.01 35.18
C GLU A 273 -7.92 -8.68 33.79
N PRO A 274 -8.46 -9.22 32.67
CA PRO A 274 -8.09 -8.76 31.33
C PRO A 274 -8.29 -7.26 31.12
N ALA A 275 -9.40 -6.68 31.62
CA ALA A 275 -9.68 -5.25 31.49
C ALA A 275 -8.68 -4.40 32.29
N ARG A 276 -8.31 -4.83 33.51
CA ARG A 276 -7.28 -4.17 34.32
C ARG A 276 -5.93 -4.15 33.59
N ARG A 277 -5.49 -5.30 33.07
CA ARG A 277 -4.24 -5.41 32.30
C ARG A 277 -4.25 -4.56 31.02
N LEU A 278 -5.40 -4.45 30.36
CA LEU A 278 -5.56 -3.56 29.20
C LEU A 278 -5.41 -2.09 29.63
N GLY A 279 -6.00 -1.70 30.76
CA GLY A 279 -5.84 -0.35 31.32
C GLY A 279 -4.39 -0.01 31.64
N GLU A 280 -3.63 -0.93 32.23
CA GLU A 280 -2.19 -0.78 32.49
C GLU A 280 -1.40 -0.60 31.19
N ALA A 281 -1.67 -1.44 30.18
CA ALA A 281 -1.01 -1.33 28.88
C ALA A 281 -1.31 0.01 28.18
N VAL A 282 -2.56 0.49 28.23
CA VAL A 282 -2.95 1.79 27.69
C VAL A 282 -2.23 2.93 28.42
N ALA A 283 -2.15 2.85 29.76
CA ALA A 283 -1.43 3.84 30.55
C ALA A 283 0.05 3.89 30.17
N GLU A 284 0.71 2.74 30.01
CA GLU A 284 2.11 2.68 29.58
C GLU A 284 2.33 3.31 28.20
N VAL A 285 1.43 3.06 27.24
CA VAL A 285 1.46 3.71 25.91
C VAL A 285 1.34 5.23 26.05
N HIS A 286 0.39 5.72 26.85
CA HIS A 286 0.21 7.17 27.06
C HIS A 286 1.46 7.82 27.69
N HIS A 287 2.07 7.19 28.70
CA HIS A 287 3.30 7.69 29.30
C HIS A 287 4.46 7.70 28.29
N GLY A 288 4.58 6.64 27.48
CA GLY A 288 5.59 6.56 26.42
C GLY A 288 5.44 7.67 25.38
N LEU A 289 4.21 7.95 24.93
CA LEU A 289 3.93 9.04 23.99
C LEU A 289 4.22 10.40 24.61
N ALA A 290 3.77 10.65 25.84
CA ALA A 290 4.03 11.91 26.54
C ALA A 290 5.54 12.17 26.74
N ALA A 291 6.30 11.13 27.06
CA ALA A 291 7.75 11.22 27.20
C ALA A 291 8.46 11.47 25.86
N ALA A 292 8.01 10.83 24.78
CA ALA A 292 8.67 10.92 23.47
C ALA A 292 8.29 12.18 22.67
N LEU A 293 7.04 12.64 22.79
CA LEU A 293 6.48 13.72 21.96
C LEU A 293 6.15 14.99 22.76
N GLY A 294 6.28 14.94 24.09
CA GLY A 294 5.89 16.03 24.97
C GLY A 294 4.37 16.08 25.20
N THR A 295 3.94 17.13 25.90
CA THR A 295 2.54 17.36 26.27
C THR A 295 2.17 18.82 26.09
N VAL A 296 0.92 19.07 25.68
CA VAL A 296 0.31 20.40 25.68
C VAL A 296 -0.99 20.37 26.50
N PRO A 297 -1.39 21.49 27.13
CA PRO A 297 -2.72 21.60 27.72
C PRO A 297 -3.79 21.33 26.66
N ALA A 298 -4.81 20.55 27.00
CA ALA A 298 -5.97 20.39 26.13
C ALA A 298 -6.72 21.72 26.01
N ASP A 299 -7.28 21.99 24.83
CA ASP A 299 -8.15 23.15 24.65
C ASP A 299 -9.35 23.08 25.62
N PRO A 300 -9.86 24.23 26.09
CA PRO A 300 -11.10 24.24 26.85
C PRO A 300 -12.21 23.68 25.95
N GLY A 301 -12.81 22.55 26.37
CA GLY A 301 -13.92 21.91 25.68
C GLY A 301 -15.23 22.68 25.74
#